data_AF-A0A9E0MTX9-F1
#
_entry.id   AF-A0A9E0MTX9-F1
#
_cell.length_a   1.000
_cell.length_b   1.000
_cell.length_c   1.000
_cell.angle_alpha   90.00
_cell.angle_beta   90.00
_cell.angle_gamma   90.00
#
_symmetry.space_group_name_H-M   'P 1'
#
loop_
_entity.id
_entity.type
_entity.pdbx_description
1 polymer ?
#
loop_
_entity_poly.entity_id
_entity_poly.type
_entity_poly.pdbx_seq_one_letter_code
_entity_poly.pdbx_strand_id
1 'polypeptide(L)'
;MQGAIRRWGVLLLVVGWASGASAGRLEKAFAALERYDYFKAKALFQRSVKRHPAAAWYGLSVITGRADNPFYQLDSSHAAIRRAMAAYPLMDDRDLARTAMLGVDSAAIHAQWEHVAGLAWQQVNTLGRAEDYQRFVQDFAGSSQVQLAVERRNELAFAAAREANTSTAYQAFLQQFPDAEQALGARSRLQEAIFREAVPTGTLAEYEAFIRDHPENTHVRDAQDMLMELNTPHKTAMEFAAFIRRYPDNPN
;
A
#
# COMPACT_ATOMS: atom_id res chain seq x y z
N MET A 1 18.88 23.23 -1.37
CA MET A 1 19.22 22.99 -2.79
C MET A 1 17.94 22.68 -3.52
N GLN A 2 17.67 23.43 -4.60
CA GLN A 2 16.36 23.53 -5.25
C GLN A 2 16.00 22.24 -5.99
N GLY A 3 14.81 21.70 -5.71
CA GLY A 3 14.25 20.55 -6.42
C GLY A 3 13.71 20.96 -7.79
N ALA A 4 14.25 20.35 -8.84
CA ALA A 4 13.84 20.59 -10.22
C ALA A 4 12.39 20.14 -10.46
N ILE A 5 11.52 21.11 -10.74
CA ILE A 5 10.15 20.86 -11.22
C ILE A 5 10.26 20.36 -12.67
N ARG A 6 10.04 19.05 -12.88
CA ARG A 6 9.88 18.47 -14.21
C ARG A 6 8.58 18.99 -14.83
N ARG A 7 8.71 20.00 -15.69
CA ARG A 7 7.62 20.49 -16.55
C ARG A 7 7.33 19.40 -17.58
N TRP A 8 6.13 18.83 -17.53
CA TRP A 8 5.60 18.00 -18.61
C TRP A 8 5.28 18.90 -19.80
N GLY A 9 6.25 19.10 -20.67
CA GLY A 9 6.04 19.77 -21.96
C GLY A 9 5.46 18.77 -22.95
N VAL A 10 4.18 18.90 -23.27
CA VAL A 10 3.58 18.22 -24.43
C VAL A 10 4.11 18.91 -25.68
N LEU A 11 4.81 18.15 -26.51
CA LEU A 11 5.43 18.63 -27.74
C LEU A 11 4.34 18.84 -28.81
N LEU A 12 4.28 20.06 -29.34
CA LEU A 12 3.38 20.49 -30.40
C LEU A 12 3.79 19.88 -31.75
N LEU A 13 2.86 19.17 -32.40
CA LEU A 13 2.89 18.92 -33.83
C LEU A 13 1.60 19.47 -34.44
N VAL A 14 1.70 20.66 -35.03
CA VAL A 14 0.63 21.25 -35.84
C VAL A 14 0.72 20.64 -37.23
N VAL A 15 -0.19 19.71 -37.54
CA VAL A 15 -0.51 19.35 -38.92
C VAL A 15 -1.93 19.85 -39.19
N GLY A 16 -2.01 21.02 -39.84
CA GLY A 16 -3.26 21.63 -40.23
C GLY A 16 -3.86 20.92 -41.44
N TRP A 17 -5.03 20.32 -41.27
CA TRP A 17 -5.92 19.97 -42.38
C TRP A 17 -7.31 20.54 -42.07
N ALA A 18 -7.67 21.59 -42.80
CA ALA A 18 -9.02 22.14 -42.80
C ALA A 18 -9.93 21.23 -43.61
N SER A 19 -10.71 20.38 -42.93
CA SER A 19 -11.90 19.75 -43.49
C SER A 19 -13.12 20.45 -42.93
N GLY A 20 -13.99 20.96 -43.80
CA GLY A 20 -15.23 21.70 -43.45
C GLY A 20 -16.33 20.86 -42.80
N ALA A 21 -16.00 19.98 -41.85
CA ALA A 21 -16.95 19.37 -40.94
C ALA A 21 -16.87 20.12 -39.61
N SER A 22 -18.00 20.63 -39.10
CA SER A 22 -18.04 21.17 -37.73
C SER A 22 -17.52 20.10 -36.79
N ALA A 23 -16.46 20.42 -36.04
CA ALA A 23 -15.94 19.59 -34.95
C ALA A 23 -17.11 19.03 -34.12
N GLY A 24 -17.08 17.72 -33.89
CA GLY A 24 -18.05 17.04 -33.05
C GLY A 24 -17.96 17.51 -31.61
N ARG A 25 -18.87 17.00 -30.77
CA ARG A 25 -18.94 17.41 -29.36
C ARG A 25 -17.66 17.09 -28.60
N LEU A 26 -17.05 15.94 -28.89
CA LEU A 26 -15.86 15.45 -28.23
C LEU A 26 -14.63 16.31 -28.59
N GLU A 27 -14.47 16.61 -29.87
CA GLU A 27 -13.42 17.48 -30.40
C GLU A 27 -13.52 18.89 -29.80
N LYS A 28 -14.74 19.43 -29.69
CA LYS A 28 -15.00 20.70 -29.00
C LYS A 28 -14.68 20.63 -27.51
N ALA A 29 -14.81 19.47 -26.86
CA ALA A 29 -14.48 19.28 -25.46
C ALA A 29 -12.96 19.35 -25.25
N PHE A 30 -12.18 18.64 -26.07
CA PHE A 30 -10.72 18.71 -26.04
C PHE A 30 -10.18 20.09 -26.41
N ALA A 31 -10.73 20.74 -27.45
CA ALA A 31 -10.36 22.11 -27.79
C ALA A 31 -10.65 23.12 -26.66
N ALA A 32 -11.72 22.91 -25.88
CA ALA A 32 -11.99 23.72 -24.69
C ALA A 32 -10.98 23.42 -23.57
N LEU A 33 -10.64 22.14 -23.36
CA LEU A 33 -9.65 21.71 -22.37
C LEU A 33 -8.26 22.31 -22.65
N GLU A 34 -7.81 22.28 -23.91
CA GLU A 34 -6.53 22.88 -24.35
C GLU A 34 -6.46 24.39 -24.10
N ARG A 35 -7.60 25.07 -24.18
CA ARG A 35 -7.73 26.52 -23.92
C ARG A 35 -8.04 26.84 -22.46
N TYR A 36 -7.96 25.85 -21.56
CA TYR A 36 -8.24 25.99 -20.13
C TYR A 36 -9.68 26.42 -19.82
N ASP A 37 -10.61 26.27 -20.76
CA ASP A 37 -12.05 26.48 -20.56
C ASP A 37 -12.69 25.25 -19.92
N TYR A 38 -12.34 25.03 -18.65
CA TYR A 38 -12.68 23.83 -17.91
C TYR A 38 -14.19 23.63 -17.71
N PHE A 39 -14.95 24.72 -17.58
CA PHE A 39 -16.41 24.66 -17.43
C PHE A 39 -17.05 24.07 -18.69
N LYS A 40 -16.68 24.62 -19.85
CA LYS A 40 -17.17 24.14 -21.14
C LYS A 40 -16.67 22.73 -21.45
N ALA A 41 -15.38 22.45 -21.23
CA ALA A 41 -14.79 21.14 -21.44
C ALA A 41 -15.53 20.06 -20.63
N LYS A 42 -15.71 20.29 -19.32
CA LYS A 42 -16.41 19.36 -18.42
C LYS A 42 -17.84 19.08 -18.90
N ALA A 43 -18.60 20.13 -19.22
CA ALA A 43 -19.98 19.99 -19.69
C ALA A 43 -20.07 19.20 -21.01
N LEU A 44 -19.13 19.43 -21.93
CA LEU A 44 -19.08 18.72 -23.21
C LEU A 44 -18.65 17.25 -23.03
N PHE A 45 -17.68 16.96 -22.17
CA PHE A 45 -17.28 15.59 -21.87
C PHE A 45 -18.40 14.79 -21.21
N GLN A 46 -19.09 15.35 -20.19
CA GLN A 46 -20.24 14.71 -19.55
C GLN A 46 -21.32 14.31 -20.57
N ARG A 47 -21.61 15.19 -21.52
CA ARG A 47 -22.56 14.92 -22.61
C ARG A 47 -22.03 13.97 -23.70
N SER A 48 -20.75 13.62 -23.67
CA SER A 48 -20.09 12.75 -24.64
C SER A 48 -19.89 11.33 -24.12
N VAL A 49 -19.99 11.09 -22.80
CA VAL A 49 -19.78 9.78 -22.15
C VAL A 49 -20.55 8.65 -22.82
N LYS A 50 -21.83 8.83 -23.15
CA LYS A 50 -22.64 7.75 -23.75
C LYS A 50 -22.14 7.31 -25.13
N ARG A 51 -21.57 8.23 -25.91
CA ARG A 51 -21.14 7.98 -27.30
C ARG A 51 -19.65 7.69 -27.41
N HIS A 52 -18.84 8.29 -26.55
CA HIS A 52 -17.39 8.20 -26.56
C HIS A 52 -16.87 7.99 -25.13
N PRO A 53 -17.21 6.87 -24.47
CA PRO A 53 -16.96 6.67 -23.05
C PRO A 53 -15.48 6.78 -22.68
N ALA A 54 -14.58 6.15 -23.43
CA ALA A 54 -13.15 6.17 -23.12
C ALA A 54 -12.58 7.60 -23.13
N ALA A 55 -12.70 8.31 -24.25
CA ALA A 55 -12.16 9.67 -24.39
C ALA A 55 -12.87 10.70 -23.50
N ALA A 56 -14.18 10.56 -23.28
CA ALA A 56 -14.91 11.47 -22.40
C ALA A 56 -14.51 11.30 -20.93
N TRP A 57 -14.39 10.06 -20.46
CA TRP A 57 -13.93 9.80 -19.09
C TRP A 57 -12.46 10.15 -18.90
N TYR A 58 -11.62 9.96 -19.91
CA TYR A 58 -10.23 10.44 -19.91
C TYR A 58 -10.19 11.96 -19.70
N GLY A 59 -10.91 12.73 -20.53
CA GLY A 59 -10.96 14.19 -20.41
C GLY A 59 -11.50 14.67 -19.05
N LEU A 60 -12.53 14.00 -18.52
CA LEU A 60 -13.03 14.29 -17.16
C LEU A 60 -11.97 14.05 -16.09
N SER A 61 -11.21 12.96 -16.19
CA SER A 61 -10.12 12.68 -15.24
C SER A 61 -9.04 13.75 -15.28
N VAL A 62 -8.67 14.25 -16.47
CA VAL A 62 -7.68 15.32 -16.61
C VAL A 62 -8.17 16.60 -15.92
N ILE A 63 -9.45 16.95 -16.09
CA ILE A 63 -10.04 18.14 -15.45
C ILE A 63 -10.02 17.98 -13.92
N THR A 64 -10.54 16.86 -13.40
CA THR A 64 -10.67 16.66 -11.95
C THR A 64 -9.34 16.33 -11.26
N GLY A 65 -8.31 15.92 -12.01
CA GLY A 65 -6.96 15.64 -11.51
C GLY A 65 -6.04 16.86 -11.47
N ARG A 66 -6.49 18.01 -11.98
CA ARG A 66 -5.68 19.24 -12.05
C ARG A 66 -6.02 20.19 -10.91
N ALA A 67 -5.04 20.52 -10.07
CA ALA A 67 -5.23 21.41 -8.91
C ALA A 67 -5.36 22.91 -9.28
N ASP A 68 -5.11 23.27 -10.54
CA ASP A 68 -5.18 24.65 -11.05
C ASP A 68 -6.59 25.08 -11.53
N ASN A 69 -7.62 24.29 -11.22
CA ASN A 69 -8.99 24.56 -11.64
C ASN A 69 -10.02 24.20 -10.55
N PRO A 70 -11.22 24.81 -10.58
CA PRO A 70 -12.21 24.67 -9.51
C PRO A 70 -12.89 23.29 -9.45
N PHE A 71 -12.56 22.39 -10.37
CA PHE A 71 -13.11 21.03 -10.40
C PHE A 71 -12.14 19.98 -9.85
N TYR A 72 -10.98 20.39 -9.29
CA TYR A 72 -10.05 19.47 -8.65
C TYR A 72 -10.76 18.62 -7.59
N GLN A 73 -10.83 17.31 -7.84
CA GLN A 73 -11.42 16.30 -6.96
C GLN A 73 -10.75 14.97 -7.28
N LEU A 74 -9.79 14.57 -6.45
CA LEU A 74 -8.94 13.41 -6.73
C LEU A 74 -9.75 12.11 -6.87
N ASP A 75 -10.72 11.87 -5.98
CA ASP A 75 -11.59 10.69 -6.05
C ASP A 75 -12.40 10.65 -7.35
N SER A 76 -12.91 11.80 -7.80
CA SER A 76 -13.60 11.92 -9.08
C SER A 76 -12.65 11.64 -10.26
N SER A 77 -11.39 12.09 -10.16
CA SER A 77 -10.36 11.82 -11.16
C SER A 77 -10.05 10.33 -11.27
N HIS A 78 -9.82 9.68 -10.13
CA HIS A 78 -9.59 8.25 -10.05
C HIS A 78 -10.77 7.45 -10.62
N ALA A 79 -11.99 7.80 -10.21
CA ALA A 79 -13.19 7.13 -10.70
C ALA A 79 -13.40 7.35 -12.21
N ALA A 80 -13.04 8.52 -12.76
CA ALA A 80 -13.12 8.80 -14.19
C ALA A 80 -12.06 8.01 -14.98
N ILE A 81 -10.80 8.01 -14.55
CA ILE A 81 -9.74 7.30 -15.29
C ILE A 81 -9.96 5.79 -15.30
N ARG A 82 -10.47 5.20 -14.20
CA ARG A 82 -10.88 3.78 -14.18
C ARG A 82 -11.97 3.46 -15.21
N ARG A 83 -12.94 4.37 -15.38
CA ARG A 83 -13.98 4.21 -16.41
C ARG A 83 -13.42 4.33 -17.82
N ALA A 84 -12.44 5.21 -18.03
CA ALA A 84 -11.75 5.33 -19.32
C ALA A 84 -10.98 4.04 -19.66
N MET A 85 -10.20 3.51 -18.70
CA MET A 85 -9.45 2.26 -18.84
C MET A 85 -10.36 1.06 -19.14
N ALA A 86 -11.52 0.98 -18.49
CA ALA A 86 -12.49 -0.10 -18.74
C ALA A 86 -13.17 0.03 -20.11
N ALA A 87 -13.41 1.25 -20.60
CA ALA A 87 -14.10 1.48 -21.86
C ALA A 87 -13.20 1.38 -23.09
N TYR A 88 -11.93 1.76 -22.97
CA TYR A 88 -10.98 1.79 -24.09
C TYR A 88 -10.80 0.46 -24.84
N PRO A 89 -10.60 -0.71 -24.18
CA PRO A 89 -10.40 -1.98 -24.87
C PRO A 89 -11.67 -2.52 -25.55
N LEU A 90 -12.83 -1.89 -25.33
CA LEU A 90 -14.11 -2.31 -25.92
C LEU A 90 -14.43 -1.56 -27.23
N MET A 91 -13.55 -0.66 -27.67
CA MET A 91 -13.75 0.17 -28.86
C MET A 91 -13.42 -0.59 -30.15
N ASP A 92 -14.10 -0.24 -31.23
CA ASP A 92 -13.74 -0.71 -32.58
C ASP A 92 -12.56 0.09 -33.17
N ASP A 93 -11.95 -0.43 -34.23
CA ASP A 93 -10.77 0.18 -34.88
C ASP A 93 -11.02 1.63 -35.33
N ARG A 94 -12.25 1.93 -35.75
CA ARG A 94 -12.62 3.27 -36.23
C ARG A 94 -12.64 4.26 -35.08
N ASP A 95 -13.23 3.88 -33.96
CA ASP A 95 -13.30 4.73 -32.78
C ASP A 95 -11.92 4.84 -32.12
N LEU A 96 -11.10 3.79 -32.13
CA LEU A 96 -9.70 3.84 -31.69
C LEU A 96 -8.88 4.86 -32.50
N ALA A 97 -8.99 4.82 -33.84
CA ALA A 97 -8.33 5.78 -34.70
C ALA A 97 -8.79 7.22 -34.40
N ARG A 98 -10.10 7.44 -34.21
CA ARG A 98 -10.64 8.76 -33.87
C ARG A 98 -10.12 9.28 -32.52
N THR A 99 -10.11 8.45 -31.47
CA THR A 99 -9.64 8.92 -30.15
C THR A 99 -8.13 9.14 -30.14
N ALA A 100 -7.37 8.35 -30.89
CA ALA A 100 -5.93 8.56 -31.05
C ALA A 100 -5.63 9.92 -31.71
N MET A 101 -6.43 10.35 -32.70
CA MET A 101 -6.33 11.70 -33.28
C MET A 101 -6.59 12.83 -32.27
N LEU A 102 -7.27 12.54 -31.16
CA LEU A 102 -7.51 13.48 -30.06
C LEU A 102 -6.48 13.34 -28.93
N GLY A 103 -5.40 12.59 -29.16
CA GLY A 103 -4.36 12.35 -28.16
C GLY A 103 -4.77 11.36 -27.07
N VAL A 104 -5.83 10.57 -27.30
CA VAL A 104 -6.30 9.56 -26.36
C VAL A 104 -6.03 8.17 -26.92
N ASP A 105 -4.90 7.61 -26.51
CA ASP A 105 -4.51 6.23 -26.73
C ASP A 105 -4.30 5.49 -25.40
N SER A 106 -3.90 4.23 -25.45
CA SER A 106 -3.63 3.42 -24.27
C SER A 106 -2.50 3.99 -23.41
N ALA A 107 -1.48 4.59 -24.04
CA ALA A 107 -0.35 5.20 -23.34
C ALA A 107 -0.77 6.48 -22.61
N ALA A 108 -1.57 7.34 -23.22
CA ALA A 108 -2.12 8.54 -22.61
C ALA A 108 -3.04 8.21 -21.43
N ILE A 109 -3.90 7.20 -21.58
CA ILE A 109 -4.77 6.72 -20.50
C ILE A 109 -3.93 6.17 -19.33
N HIS A 110 -2.94 5.33 -19.61
CA HIS A 110 -2.06 4.80 -18.57
C HIS A 110 -1.24 5.91 -17.89
N ALA A 111 -0.69 6.86 -18.65
CA ALA A 111 0.03 8.00 -18.11
C ALA A 111 -0.85 8.88 -17.21
N GLN A 112 -2.12 9.08 -17.57
CA GLN A 112 -3.06 9.80 -16.72
C GLN A 112 -3.41 9.00 -15.46
N TRP A 113 -3.54 7.68 -15.54
CA TRP A 113 -3.74 6.85 -14.35
C TRP A 113 -2.53 6.90 -13.40
N GLU A 114 -1.30 6.79 -13.92
CA GLU A 114 -0.06 6.98 -13.15
C GLU A 114 0.02 8.39 -12.54
N HIS A 115 -0.42 9.41 -13.26
CA HIS A 115 -0.48 10.78 -12.72
C HIS A 115 -1.44 10.88 -11.53
N VAL A 116 -2.64 10.30 -11.64
CA VAL A 116 -3.63 10.26 -10.55
C VAL A 116 -3.10 9.44 -9.37
N ALA A 117 -2.42 8.32 -9.63
CA ALA A 117 -1.73 7.53 -8.60
C ALA A 117 -0.66 8.38 -7.89
N GLY A 118 0.12 9.17 -8.62
CA GLY A 118 1.11 10.08 -8.04
C GLY A 118 0.50 11.14 -7.11
N LEU A 119 -0.66 11.70 -7.47
CA LEU A 119 -1.38 12.65 -6.60
C LEU A 119 -1.92 11.96 -5.34
N ALA A 120 -2.51 10.77 -5.49
CA ALA A 120 -2.97 9.97 -4.36
C ALA A 120 -1.81 9.56 -3.44
N TRP A 121 -0.66 9.21 -4.02
CA TRP A 121 0.56 8.91 -3.29
C TRP A 121 1.00 10.08 -2.41
N GLN A 122 1.01 11.31 -2.96
CA GLN A 122 1.34 12.50 -2.17
C GLN A 122 0.38 12.68 -0.98
N GLN A 123 -0.92 12.45 -1.18
CA GLN A 123 -1.93 12.56 -0.13
C GLN A 123 -1.73 11.52 0.96
N VAL A 124 -1.60 10.23 0.61
CA VAL A 124 -1.43 9.16 1.61
C VAL A 124 -0.10 9.28 2.34
N ASN A 125 0.97 9.72 1.65
CA ASN A 125 2.27 9.96 2.27
C ASN A 125 2.27 11.16 3.21
N THR A 126 1.40 12.14 2.99
CA THR A 126 1.21 13.27 3.92
C THR A 126 0.44 12.83 5.18
N LEU A 127 -0.55 11.95 5.02
CA LEU A 127 -1.34 11.43 6.14
C LEU A 127 -0.55 10.42 6.99
N GLY A 128 0.29 9.59 6.36
CA GLY A 128 1.20 8.68 7.04
C GLY A 128 0.51 7.58 7.85
N ARG A 129 -0.69 7.14 7.45
CA ARG A 129 -1.46 6.09 8.17
C ARG A 129 -1.45 4.77 7.40
N ALA A 130 -1.32 3.66 8.13
CA ALA A 130 -1.26 2.32 7.53
C ALA A 130 -2.52 2.00 6.70
N GLU A 131 -3.70 2.44 7.15
CA GLU A 131 -4.98 2.25 6.45
C GLU A 131 -5.03 3.03 5.13
N ASP A 132 -4.39 4.20 5.06
CA ASP A 132 -4.33 5.01 3.83
C ASP A 132 -3.44 4.34 2.79
N TYR A 133 -2.27 3.85 3.18
CA TYR A 133 -1.41 3.08 2.30
C TYR A 133 -2.09 1.77 1.85
N GLN A 134 -2.81 1.09 2.76
CA GLN A 134 -3.55 -0.12 2.40
C GLN A 134 -4.62 0.15 1.33
N ARG A 135 -5.39 1.24 1.46
CA ARG A 135 -6.36 1.65 0.43
C ARG A 135 -5.68 2.01 -0.88
N PHE A 136 -4.55 2.73 -0.82
CA PHE A 136 -3.75 3.05 -2.01
C PHE A 136 -3.32 1.80 -2.79
N VAL A 137 -2.79 0.78 -2.09
CA VAL A 137 -2.37 -0.49 -2.69
C VAL A 137 -3.53 -1.18 -3.42
N GLN A 138 -4.74 -1.10 -2.88
CA GLN A 138 -5.95 -1.68 -3.49
C GLN A 138 -6.43 -0.89 -4.71
N ASP A 139 -6.50 0.44 -4.57
CA ASP A 139 -7.08 1.33 -5.58
C ASP A 139 -6.17 1.55 -6.80
N PHE A 140 -4.85 1.55 -6.58
CA PHE A 140 -3.83 1.79 -7.60
C PHE A 140 -2.96 0.57 -7.86
N ALA A 141 -3.52 -0.63 -7.73
CA ALA A 141 -2.82 -1.87 -8.00
C ALA A 141 -2.10 -1.82 -9.38
N GLY A 142 -0.79 -2.07 -9.35
CA GLY A 142 0.09 -2.00 -10.52
C GLY A 142 0.76 -0.65 -10.75
N SER A 143 0.49 0.38 -9.94
CA SER A 143 1.14 1.68 -10.13
C SER A 143 2.58 1.62 -9.68
N SER A 144 3.39 2.53 -10.21
CA SER A 144 4.82 2.63 -9.85
C SER A 144 5.08 2.86 -8.35
N GLN A 145 4.09 3.33 -7.57
CA GLN A 145 4.23 3.59 -6.14
C GLN A 145 3.70 2.48 -5.22
N VAL A 146 3.12 1.40 -5.75
CA VAL A 146 2.49 0.36 -4.93
C VAL A 146 3.49 -0.33 -3.99
N GLN A 147 4.71 -0.62 -4.46
CA GLN A 147 5.71 -1.28 -3.62
C GLN A 147 6.12 -0.39 -2.44
N LEU A 148 6.37 0.89 -2.70
CA LEU A 148 6.64 1.87 -1.64
C LEU A 148 5.46 1.99 -0.65
N ALA A 149 4.22 1.91 -1.12
CA ALA A 149 3.04 1.92 -0.25
C ALA A 149 2.95 0.67 0.64
N VAL A 150 3.27 -0.51 0.09
CA VAL A 150 3.35 -1.76 0.86
C VAL A 150 4.43 -1.68 1.93
N GLU A 151 5.62 -1.19 1.59
CA GLU A 151 6.73 -1.00 2.52
C GLU A 151 6.32 -0.06 3.67
N ARG A 152 5.79 1.13 3.36
CA ARG A 152 5.36 2.10 4.38
C ARG A 152 4.25 1.56 5.28
N ARG A 153 3.27 0.87 4.70
CA ARG A 153 2.20 0.20 5.48
C ARG A 153 2.79 -0.81 6.47
N ASN A 154 3.71 -1.67 6.00
CA ASN A 154 4.31 -2.72 6.81
C ASN A 154 5.19 -2.11 7.92
N GLU A 155 5.97 -1.07 7.61
CA GLU A 155 6.77 -0.33 8.59
C GLU A 155 5.89 0.22 9.74
N LEU A 156 4.78 0.88 9.40
CA LEU A 156 3.85 1.44 10.39
C LEU A 156 3.16 0.35 11.21
N ALA A 157 2.70 -0.72 10.57
CA ALA A 157 2.07 -1.83 11.27
C ALA A 157 3.04 -2.54 12.21
N PHE A 158 4.29 -2.72 11.81
CA PHE A 158 5.33 -3.29 12.67
C PHE A 158 5.70 -2.35 13.81
N ALA A 159 5.76 -1.03 13.56
CA ALA A 159 5.99 -0.04 14.61
C ALA A 159 4.89 -0.10 15.68
N ALA A 160 3.62 -0.19 15.27
CA ALA A 160 2.50 -0.36 16.19
C ALA A 160 2.59 -1.69 16.99
N ALA A 161 2.97 -2.79 16.33
CA ALA A 161 3.19 -4.07 17.03
C ALA A 161 4.34 -3.98 18.05
N ARG A 162 5.41 -3.25 17.72
CA ARG A 162 6.53 -2.99 18.63
C ARG A 162 6.17 -2.09 19.79
N GLU A 163 5.28 -1.13 19.59
CA GLU A 163 4.79 -0.25 20.64
C GLU A 163 3.91 -1.01 21.64
N ALA A 164 2.97 -1.83 21.13
CA ALA A 164 2.18 -2.73 21.96
C ALA A 164 3.06 -3.79 22.65
N ASN A 165 4.11 -4.24 21.96
CA ASN A 165 5.11 -5.20 22.41
C ASN A 165 4.54 -6.51 22.98
N THR A 166 3.37 -6.96 22.54
CA THR A 166 2.73 -8.19 23.03
C THR A 166 2.83 -9.32 22.02
N SER A 167 2.73 -10.57 22.49
CA SER A 167 2.69 -11.74 21.62
C SER A 167 1.53 -11.64 20.62
N THR A 168 0.35 -11.20 21.06
CA THR A 168 -0.83 -10.99 20.21
C THR A 168 -0.59 -9.96 19.12
N ALA A 169 0.08 -8.84 19.42
CA ALA A 169 0.35 -7.81 18.42
C ALA A 169 1.34 -8.28 17.34
N TYR A 170 2.41 -8.99 17.75
CA TYR A 170 3.35 -9.58 16.78
C TYR A 170 2.71 -10.70 15.95
N GLN A 171 1.85 -11.53 16.54
CA GLN A 171 1.07 -12.53 15.81
C GLN A 171 0.16 -11.89 14.77
N ALA A 172 -0.59 -10.86 15.15
CA ALA A 172 -1.48 -10.15 14.23
C ALA A 172 -0.70 -9.56 13.05
N PHE A 173 0.47 -8.93 13.32
CA PHE A 173 1.35 -8.43 12.26
C PHE A 173 1.79 -9.54 11.30
N LEU A 174 2.27 -10.67 11.83
CA LEU A 174 2.75 -11.80 11.02
C LEU A 174 1.65 -12.49 10.21
N GLN A 175 0.43 -12.53 10.74
CA GLN A 175 -0.73 -13.05 10.03
C GLN A 175 -1.15 -12.13 8.88
N GLN A 176 -1.13 -10.81 9.13
CA GLN A 176 -1.56 -9.83 8.13
C GLN A 176 -0.50 -9.59 7.06
N PHE A 177 0.79 -9.67 7.41
CA PHE A 177 1.92 -9.36 6.53
C PHE A 177 3.01 -10.44 6.59
N PRO A 178 2.72 -11.68 6.16
CA PRO A 178 3.67 -12.79 6.25
C PRO A 178 4.96 -12.59 5.44
N ASP A 179 4.86 -11.84 4.33
CA ASP A 179 5.97 -11.57 3.40
C ASP A 179 6.64 -10.20 3.63
N ALA A 180 6.30 -9.50 4.71
CA ALA A 180 6.94 -8.22 5.03
C ALA A 180 8.43 -8.41 5.34
N GLU A 181 9.25 -7.41 5.00
CA GLU A 181 10.67 -7.40 5.36
C GLU A 181 10.89 -7.52 6.87
N GLN A 182 9.95 -7.01 7.66
CA GLN A 182 9.97 -7.06 9.13
C GLN A 182 9.55 -8.42 9.70
N ALA A 183 9.09 -9.38 8.89
CA ALA A 183 8.54 -10.65 9.36
C ALA A 183 9.53 -11.45 10.21
N LEU A 184 10.81 -11.52 9.82
CA LEU A 184 11.83 -12.20 10.62
C LEU A 184 12.01 -11.53 11.99
N GLY A 185 12.13 -10.19 12.01
CA GLY A 185 12.25 -9.43 13.25
C GLY A 185 11.01 -9.55 14.14
N ALA A 186 9.82 -9.60 13.55
CA ALA A 186 8.56 -9.82 14.27
C ALA A 186 8.48 -11.23 14.87
N ARG A 187 8.97 -12.27 14.17
CA ARG A 187 9.03 -13.64 14.72
C ARG A 187 9.94 -13.73 15.93
N SER A 188 11.13 -13.14 15.89
CA SER A 188 12.02 -13.11 17.07
C SER A 188 11.37 -12.37 18.25
N ARG A 189 10.71 -11.24 18.00
CA ARG A 189 10.01 -10.48 19.04
C ARG A 189 8.79 -11.20 19.60
N LEU A 190 8.11 -11.98 18.77
CA LEU A 190 7.02 -12.83 19.22
C LEU A 190 7.53 -13.87 20.22
N GLN A 191 8.64 -14.56 19.93
CA GLN A 191 9.19 -15.57 20.85
C GLN A 191 9.56 -14.96 22.20
N GLU A 192 10.23 -13.81 22.19
CA GLU A 192 10.56 -13.03 23.39
C GLU A 192 9.30 -12.59 24.16
N ALA A 193 8.29 -12.08 23.46
CA ALA A 193 7.05 -11.64 24.10
C ALA A 193 6.29 -12.81 24.74
N ILE A 194 6.22 -13.97 24.08
CA ILE A 194 5.63 -15.19 24.65
C ILE A 194 6.36 -15.59 25.93
N PHE A 195 7.70 -15.60 25.92
CA PHE A 195 8.50 -15.94 27.11
C PHE A 195 8.23 -14.98 28.27
N ARG A 196 8.31 -13.67 28.02
CA ARG A 196 8.06 -12.64 29.04
C ARG A 196 6.63 -12.68 29.59
N GLU A 197 5.65 -12.99 28.76
CA GLU A 197 4.24 -13.10 29.16
C GLU A 197 3.96 -14.40 29.95
N ALA A 198 4.65 -15.49 29.62
CA ALA A 198 4.54 -16.76 30.32
C ALA A 198 5.27 -16.77 31.68
N VAL A 199 6.32 -15.96 31.80
CA VAL A 199 7.17 -15.89 33.01
C VAL A 199 7.25 -14.45 33.55
N PRO A 200 6.13 -13.85 33.99
CA PRO A 200 6.11 -12.46 34.43
C PRO A 200 6.81 -12.25 35.79
N THR A 201 6.91 -13.29 36.63
CA THR A 201 7.50 -13.17 37.98
C THR A 201 8.74 -14.02 38.19
N GLY A 202 9.08 -14.92 37.25
CA GLY A 202 10.28 -15.75 37.33
C GLY A 202 10.14 -16.92 38.31
N THR A 203 8.93 -17.41 38.55
CA THR A 203 8.74 -18.52 39.49
C THR A 203 9.04 -19.88 38.84
N LEU A 204 9.39 -20.87 39.66
CA LEU A 204 9.58 -22.26 39.20
C LEU A 204 8.38 -22.77 38.40
N ALA A 205 7.16 -22.53 38.90
CA ALA A 205 5.94 -22.99 38.25
C ALA A 205 5.71 -22.33 36.86
N GLU A 206 6.09 -21.05 36.72
CA GLU A 206 6.02 -20.35 35.43
C GLU A 206 7.03 -20.91 34.42
N TYR A 207 8.29 -21.15 34.83
CA TYR A 207 9.29 -21.77 33.95
C TYR A 207 8.89 -23.20 33.55
N GLU A 208 8.42 -24.01 34.50
CA GLU A 208 7.89 -25.35 34.23
C GLU A 208 6.75 -25.31 33.20
N ALA A 209 5.79 -24.39 33.38
CA ALA A 209 4.67 -24.22 32.46
C ALA A 209 5.13 -23.75 31.07
N PHE A 210 6.03 -22.78 31.01
CA PHE A 210 6.56 -22.26 29.75
C PHE A 210 7.27 -23.34 28.93
N ILE A 211 8.15 -24.13 29.54
CA ILE A 211 8.87 -25.23 28.86
C ILE A 211 7.87 -26.27 28.30
N ARG A 212 6.82 -26.57 29.07
CA ARG A 212 5.78 -27.52 28.68
C ARG A 212 4.90 -26.99 27.54
N ASP A 213 4.47 -25.73 27.63
CA ASP A 213 3.45 -25.15 26.75
C ASP A 213 4.07 -24.55 25.47
N HIS A 214 5.37 -24.24 25.49
CA HIS A 214 6.10 -23.64 24.37
C HIS A 214 7.44 -24.34 24.05
N PRO A 215 7.46 -25.66 23.79
CA PRO A 215 8.69 -26.44 23.65
C PRO A 215 9.58 -26.05 22.45
N GLU A 216 9.02 -25.34 21.46
CA GLU A 216 9.74 -24.86 20.28
C GLU A 216 10.23 -23.40 20.42
N ASN A 217 9.93 -22.73 21.54
CA ASN A 217 10.32 -21.34 21.73
C ASN A 217 11.85 -21.24 21.93
N THR A 218 12.45 -20.20 21.35
CA THR A 218 13.91 -19.98 21.40
C THR A 218 14.45 -19.78 22.83
N HIS A 219 13.59 -19.42 23.79
CA HIS A 219 13.94 -19.22 25.20
C HIS A 219 13.74 -20.45 26.09
N VAL A 220 13.38 -21.62 25.54
CA VAL A 220 13.25 -22.85 26.35
C VAL A 220 14.54 -23.18 27.09
N ARG A 221 15.70 -23.01 26.44
CA ARG A 221 17.00 -23.23 27.08
C ARG A 221 17.24 -22.25 28.23
N ASP A 222 16.94 -20.98 28.02
CA ASP A 222 17.06 -19.95 29.06
C ASP A 222 16.16 -20.28 30.26
N ALA A 223 14.93 -20.76 30.02
CA ALA A 223 14.01 -21.22 31.06
C ALA A 223 14.54 -22.44 31.82
N GLN A 224 15.16 -23.39 31.12
CA GLN A 224 15.78 -24.58 31.71
C GLN A 224 16.98 -24.22 32.61
N ASP A 225 17.79 -23.24 32.19
CA ASP A 225 18.89 -22.68 32.99
C ASP A 225 18.36 -22.04 34.28
N MET A 226 17.37 -21.16 34.17
CA MET A 226 16.75 -20.49 35.33
C MET A 226 16.13 -21.48 36.31
N LEU A 227 15.50 -22.54 35.79
CA LEU A 227 14.89 -23.59 36.60
C LEU A 227 15.96 -24.38 37.38
N MET A 228 17.15 -24.61 36.81
CA MET A 228 18.29 -25.15 37.55
C MET A 228 18.74 -24.20 38.66
N GLU A 229 19.02 -22.94 38.33
CA GLU A 229 19.51 -21.95 39.29
C GLU A 229 18.58 -21.80 40.50
N LEU A 230 17.27 -21.77 40.27
CA LEU A 230 16.25 -21.65 41.32
C LEU A 230 16.12 -22.92 42.19
N ASN A 231 16.42 -24.10 41.67
CA ASN A 231 16.41 -25.36 42.44
C ASN A 231 17.74 -25.62 43.16
N THR A 232 18.84 -24.99 42.73
CA THR A 232 20.18 -25.21 43.28
C THR A 232 20.84 -23.91 43.76
N PRO A 233 20.21 -23.15 44.68
CA PRO A 233 20.73 -21.84 45.09
C PRO A 233 22.11 -21.92 45.76
N HIS A 234 22.42 -23.03 46.43
CA HIS A 234 23.71 -23.23 47.09
C HIS A 234 24.68 -24.11 46.29
N LYS A 235 24.27 -24.59 45.11
CA LYS A 235 25.07 -25.44 44.21
C LYS A 235 25.67 -26.67 44.91
N THR A 236 24.91 -27.29 45.81
CA THR A 236 25.35 -28.48 46.54
C THR A 236 25.05 -29.76 45.77
N ALA A 237 25.83 -30.82 46.00
CA ALA A 237 25.58 -32.13 45.39
C ALA A 237 24.18 -32.69 45.68
N MET A 238 23.62 -32.39 46.86
CA MET A 238 22.28 -32.81 47.24
C MET A 238 21.20 -32.07 46.44
N GLU A 239 21.35 -30.77 46.21
CA GLU A 239 20.43 -29.98 45.38
C GLU A 239 20.48 -30.44 43.92
N PHE A 240 21.68 -30.62 43.35
CA PHE A 240 21.81 -31.15 41.99
C PHE A 240 21.21 -32.55 41.85
N ALA A 241 21.43 -33.44 42.83
CA ALA A 241 20.82 -34.77 42.82
C ALA A 241 19.28 -34.71 42.91
N ALA A 242 18.72 -33.76 43.67
CA ALA A 242 17.28 -33.55 43.72
C ALA A 242 16.74 -33.00 42.39
N PHE A 243 17.46 -32.06 41.78
CA PHE A 243 17.13 -31.47 40.48
C PHE A 243 17.11 -32.50 39.36
N ILE A 244 18.18 -33.29 39.19
CA ILE A 244 18.28 -34.34 38.16
C ILE A 244 17.15 -35.36 38.29
N ARG A 245 16.76 -35.72 39.52
CA ARG A 245 15.62 -36.62 39.76
C ARG A 245 14.27 -36.00 39.35
N ARG A 246 14.11 -34.69 39.51
CA ARG A 246 12.86 -33.97 39.22
C ARG A 246 12.73 -33.61 37.75
N TYR A 247 13.82 -33.27 37.08
CA TYR A 247 13.86 -32.82 35.68
C TYR A 247 14.87 -33.65 34.87
N PRO A 248 14.62 -34.96 34.67
CA PRO A 248 15.58 -35.84 33.99
C PRO A 248 15.85 -35.48 32.53
N ASP A 249 14.94 -34.73 31.89
CA ASP A 249 15.06 -34.30 30.50
C ASP A 249 15.66 -32.88 30.36
N ASN A 250 16.02 -32.22 31.47
CA ASN A 250 16.72 -30.94 31.40
C ASN A 250 18.16 -31.18 30.94
N PRO A 251 18.65 -30.49 29.89
CA PRO A 251 19.96 -30.74 29.31
C PRO A 251 21.14 -30.13 30.10
N ASN A 252 20.86 -29.28 31.10
CA ASN A 252 21.87 -28.59 31.91
C ASN A 252 22.11 -29.29 33.25
#